data_AF-Q8HAW6-F1
#
_entry.id   AF-Q8HAW6-F1
#
_cell.length_a   1.000
_cell.length_b   1.000
_cell.length_c   1.000
_cell.angle_alpha   90.00
_cell.angle_beta   90.00
_cell.angle_gamma   90.00
#
_symmetry.space_group_name_H-M   'P 1'
#
loop_
_entity.id
_entity.type
_entity.pdbx_description
1 polymer ?
#
loop_
_entity_poly.entity_id
_entity_poly.type
_entity_poly.pdbx_seq_one_letter_code
_entity_poly.pdbx_strand_id
1 'polypeptide(L)'
;DGRGKISASESRLIESPAPGIISRRSVYEPLQTGLIAIDSMIPIGRGQRELIIGDRQTGKTAVATDTILNQQGQNVICVYVAIGQKASSVAQVVTSLQERGAMEYTIVVAETADSP
;
A
#
# COMPACT_ATOMS: atom_id res chain seq x y z
N ASP A 1 12.82 12.09 -2.43
CA ASP A 1 13.81 11.04 -2.78
C ASP A 1 15.01 11.55 -3.58
N GLY A 2 15.06 12.84 -3.97
CA GLY A 2 16.22 13.43 -4.65
C GLY A 2 16.32 13.07 -6.14
N ARG A 3 15.32 12.39 -6.72
CA ARG A 3 15.32 11.92 -8.12
C ARG A 3 14.75 12.93 -9.13
N GLY A 4 14.62 14.20 -8.73
CA GLY A 4 14.08 15.27 -9.56
C GLY A 4 12.57 15.45 -9.42
N LYS A 5 11.96 16.15 -10.38
CA LYS A 5 10.52 16.47 -10.37
C LYS A 5 9.69 15.31 -10.91
N ILE A 6 8.49 15.14 -10.39
CA ILE A 6 7.50 14.19 -10.91
C ILE A 6 6.96 14.74 -12.23
N SER A 7 7.10 13.97 -13.31
CA SER A 7 6.51 14.29 -14.61
C SER A 7 5.08 13.76 -14.68
N ALA A 8 4.12 14.56 -14.19
CA ALA A 8 2.69 14.28 -14.30
C ALA A 8 1.94 15.51 -14.82
N SER A 9 0.99 15.31 -15.73
CA SER A 9 0.12 16.37 -16.26
C SER A 9 -1.21 16.48 -15.51
N GLU A 10 -1.57 15.44 -14.76
CA GLU A 10 -2.84 15.35 -14.05
C GLU A 10 -2.68 15.71 -12.57
N SER A 11 -3.73 16.27 -12.00
CA SER A 11 -3.84 16.55 -10.57
C SER A 11 -5.22 16.18 -10.08
N ARG A 12 -5.33 15.75 -8.83
CA ARG A 12 -6.60 15.41 -8.18
C ARG A 12 -6.70 16.12 -6.83
N LEU A 13 -7.91 16.52 -6.45
CA LEU A 13 -8.18 17.07 -5.12
C LEU A 13 -7.99 15.98 -4.05
N ILE A 14 -7.43 16.38 -2.90
CA ILE A 14 -7.27 15.51 -1.72
C ILE A 14 -8.64 15.07 -1.22
N GLU A 15 -9.57 16.02 -1.13
CA GLU A 15 -10.96 15.75 -0.79
C GLU A 15 -11.78 15.54 -2.07
N SER A 16 -12.41 14.37 -2.17
CA SER A 16 -13.26 13.99 -3.30
C SER A 16 -14.39 13.10 -2.76
N PRO A 17 -15.63 13.26 -3.25
CA PRO A 17 -16.71 12.36 -2.85
C PRO A 17 -16.40 10.92 -3.30
N ALA A 18 -16.81 9.96 -2.48
CA ALA A 18 -16.74 8.55 -2.83
C ALA A 18 -17.77 8.21 -3.93
N PRO A 19 -17.53 7.15 -4.73
CA PRO A 19 -18.53 6.67 -5.69
C PRO A 19 -19.87 6.34 -5.01
N GLY A 20 -20.97 6.79 -5.64
CA GLY A 20 -22.34 6.50 -5.21
C GLY A 20 -22.70 5.00 -5.33
N ILE A 21 -23.94 4.66 -4.95
CA ILE A 21 -24.38 3.25 -4.91
C ILE A 21 -24.39 2.62 -6.31
N ILE A 22 -24.91 3.33 -7.31
CA ILE A 22 -25.10 2.84 -8.68
C ILE A 22 -23.76 2.58 -9.40
N SER A 23 -22.70 3.28 -9.02
CA SER A 23 -21.37 3.11 -9.63
C SER A 23 -20.53 2.01 -8.99
N ARG A 24 -21.09 1.27 -8.01
CA ARG A 24 -20.40 0.17 -7.34
C ARG A 24 -20.83 -1.18 -7.93
N ARG A 25 -19.93 -2.15 -7.81
CA ARG A 25 -20.18 -3.57 -8.05
C ARG A 25 -19.74 -4.35 -6.83
N SER A 26 -20.37 -5.50 -6.58
CA SER A 26 -19.90 -6.44 -5.56
C SER A 26 -18.44 -6.82 -5.82
N VAL A 27 -17.65 -6.97 -4.76
CA VAL A 27 -16.26 -7.45 -4.86
C VAL A 27 -16.29 -8.93 -5.26
N TYR A 28 -15.57 -9.30 -6.33
CA TYR A 28 -15.53 -10.67 -6.85
C TYR A 28 -14.13 -11.11 -7.32
N GLU A 29 -13.17 -10.19 -7.42
CA GLU A 29 -11.80 -10.48 -7.86
C GLU A 29 -10.90 -10.59 -6.62
N PRO A 30 -10.05 -11.61 -6.50
CA PRO A 30 -9.16 -11.73 -5.35
C PRO A 30 -7.98 -10.76 -5.42
N LEU A 31 -7.47 -10.38 -4.25
CA LEU A 31 -6.18 -9.75 -4.05
C LEU A 31 -5.35 -10.67 -3.16
N GLN A 32 -4.39 -11.36 -3.75
CA GLN A 32 -3.59 -12.37 -3.06
C GLN A 32 -2.50 -11.69 -2.23
N THR A 33 -2.49 -11.92 -0.92
CA THR A 33 -1.45 -11.39 -0.02
C THR A 33 -0.15 -12.17 -0.09
N GLY A 34 -0.21 -13.43 -0.52
CA GLY A 34 0.93 -14.37 -0.50
C GLY A 34 1.11 -15.03 0.87
N LEU A 35 0.24 -14.73 1.84
CA LEU A 35 0.27 -15.29 3.18
C LEU A 35 -0.84 -16.32 3.31
N ILE A 36 -0.45 -17.61 3.40
CA ILE A 36 -1.40 -18.73 3.47
C ILE A 36 -2.47 -18.50 4.54
N ALA A 37 -2.09 -18.00 5.72
CA ALA A 37 -3.02 -17.75 6.82
C ALA A 37 -4.11 -16.72 6.45
N ILE A 38 -3.78 -15.68 5.68
CA ILE A 38 -4.73 -14.66 5.26
C ILE A 38 -5.51 -15.16 4.05
N ASP A 39 -4.84 -15.60 3.00
CA ASP A 39 -5.49 -15.97 1.74
C ASP A 39 -6.45 -17.17 1.88
N SER A 40 -6.26 -18.01 2.90
CA SER A 40 -7.18 -19.14 3.19
C SER A 40 -8.31 -18.79 4.16
N MET A 41 -8.02 -18.11 5.28
CA MET A 41 -9.00 -17.89 6.34
C MET A 41 -9.74 -16.55 6.22
N ILE A 42 -9.06 -15.54 5.69
CA ILE A 42 -9.55 -14.14 5.61
C ILE A 42 -9.19 -13.59 4.21
N PRO A 43 -9.76 -14.14 3.13
CA PRO A 43 -9.41 -13.72 1.77
C PRO A 43 -9.81 -12.26 1.53
N ILE A 44 -8.92 -11.51 0.87
CA ILE A 44 -9.13 -10.10 0.52
C ILE A 44 -9.52 -10.00 -0.95
N GLY A 45 -10.55 -9.22 -1.26
CA GLY A 45 -10.96 -8.93 -2.64
C GLY A 45 -10.59 -7.52 -3.12
N ARG A 46 -10.47 -7.33 -4.43
CA ARG A 46 -10.21 -6.03 -5.07
C ARG A 46 -11.40 -5.09 -4.84
N GLY A 47 -11.16 -3.98 -4.14
CA GLY A 47 -12.19 -3.02 -3.73
C GLY A 47 -12.70 -3.22 -2.29
N GLN A 48 -12.23 -4.26 -1.58
CA GLN A 48 -12.47 -4.44 -0.15
C GLN A 48 -11.57 -3.52 0.69
N ARG A 49 -11.99 -3.21 1.91
CA ARG A 49 -11.19 -2.51 2.92
C ARG A 49 -10.99 -3.47 4.08
N GLU A 50 -9.76 -3.87 4.32
CA GLU A 50 -9.40 -4.84 5.35
C GLU A 50 -8.55 -4.19 6.43
N LEU A 51 -8.91 -4.39 7.71
CA LEU A 51 -8.22 -3.79 8.85
C LEU A 51 -7.11 -4.72 9.36
N ILE A 52 -5.87 -4.21 9.41
CA ILE A 52 -4.76 -4.88 10.09
C ILE A 52 -4.55 -4.20 11.45
N ILE A 53 -4.94 -4.85 12.53
CA ILE A 53 -4.87 -4.32 13.91
C ILE A 53 -4.09 -5.24 14.83
N GLY A 54 -3.44 -4.67 15.84
CA GLY A 54 -2.70 -5.39 16.87
C GLY A 54 -1.67 -4.50 17.56
N ASP A 55 -1.03 -5.03 18.60
CA ASP A 55 -0.06 -4.31 19.42
C ASP A 55 1.21 -3.93 18.65
N ARG A 56 2.05 -3.09 19.26
CA ARG A 56 3.37 -2.75 18.70
C ARG A 56 4.18 -4.04 18.46
N GLN A 57 4.92 -4.07 17.34
CA GLN A 57 5.81 -5.17 16.98
C GLN A 57 5.13 -6.54 16.73
N THR A 58 3.85 -6.56 16.37
CA THR A 58 3.13 -7.80 15.98
C THR A 58 3.14 -8.11 14.48
N GLY A 59 4.01 -7.47 13.69
CA GLY A 59 4.15 -7.78 12.26
C GLY A 59 3.17 -7.07 11.32
N LYS A 60 2.38 -6.09 11.78
CA LYS A 60 1.42 -5.33 10.93
C LYS A 60 2.05 -4.77 9.64
N THR A 61 3.22 -4.13 9.75
CA THR A 61 3.93 -3.58 8.60
C THR A 61 4.42 -4.70 7.67
N ALA A 62 4.87 -5.83 8.22
CA ALA A 62 5.36 -6.96 7.43
C ALA A 62 4.24 -7.54 6.56
N VAL A 63 3.04 -7.74 7.12
CA VAL A 63 1.86 -8.18 6.35
C VAL A 63 1.58 -7.24 5.18
N ALA A 64 1.62 -5.91 5.42
CA ALA A 64 1.38 -4.93 4.37
C ALA A 64 2.48 -4.93 3.30
N THR A 65 3.75 -4.98 3.70
CA THR A 65 4.88 -4.99 2.75
C THR A 65 4.93 -6.28 1.95
N ASP A 66 4.71 -7.44 2.57
CA ASP A 66 4.70 -8.73 1.88
C ASP A 66 3.55 -8.80 0.87
N THR A 67 2.39 -8.22 1.23
CA THR A 67 1.27 -8.07 0.29
C THR A 67 1.67 -7.26 -0.93
N ILE A 68 2.36 -6.12 -0.75
CA ILE A 68 2.87 -5.30 -1.88
C ILE A 68 3.84 -6.10 -2.74
N LEU A 69 4.79 -6.82 -2.13
CA LEU A 69 5.75 -7.64 -2.87
C LEU A 69 5.05 -8.73 -3.69
N ASN A 70 4.00 -9.34 -3.15
CA ASN A 70 3.25 -10.37 -3.86
C ASN A 70 2.46 -9.83 -5.07
N GLN A 71 2.29 -8.51 -5.21
CA GLN A 71 1.59 -7.92 -6.36
C GLN A 71 2.44 -7.81 -7.63
N GLN A 72 3.70 -8.23 -7.61
CA GLN A 72 4.56 -8.23 -8.78
C GLN A 72 3.91 -9.01 -9.94
N GLY A 73 3.74 -8.35 -11.09
CA GLY A 73 3.10 -8.96 -12.27
C GLY A 73 1.59 -9.14 -12.19
N GLN A 74 0.91 -8.72 -11.10
CA GLN A 74 -0.54 -8.87 -10.92
C GLN A 74 -1.37 -7.68 -11.44
N ASN A 75 -0.72 -6.70 -12.06
CA ASN A 75 -1.33 -5.47 -12.54
C ASN A 75 -2.08 -4.71 -11.43
N VAL A 76 -1.44 -4.58 -10.27
CA VAL A 76 -1.93 -3.81 -9.12
C VAL A 76 -0.91 -2.73 -8.79
N ILE A 77 -1.34 -1.48 -8.83
CA ILE A 77 -0.52 -0.35 -8.36
C ILE A 77 -0.67 -0.26 -6.85
N CYS A 78 0.46 -0.26 -6.15
CA CYS A 78 0.51 -0.19 -4.70
C CYS A 78 0.78 1.24 -4.24
N VAL A 79 0.14 1.67 -3.16
CA VAL A 79 0.43 2.94 -2.51
C VAL A 79 0.67 2.68 -1.03
N TYR A 80 1.89 2.93 -0.55
CA TYR A 80 2.26 2.81 0.85
C TYR A 80 2.35 4.20 1.47
N VAL A 81 1.43 4.51 2.38
CA VAL A 81 1.36 5.81 3.07
C VAL A 81 1.90 5.64 4.50
N ALA A 82 3.08 6.18 4.76
CA ALA A 82 3.67 6.23 6.09
C ALA A 82 3.31 7.56 6.77
N ILE A 83 2.72 7.49 7.96
CA ILE A 83 2.27 8.66 8.75
C ILE A 83 2.87 8.55 10.15
N GLY A 84 3.50 9.63 10.64
CA GLY A 84 4.14 9.68 11.96
C GLY A 84 5.21 8.62 12.20
N GLN A 85 5.79 8.05 11.13
CA GLN A 85 6.84 7.03 11.24
C GLN A 85 8.23 7.68 11.32
N LYS A 86 9.18 6.98 11.95
CA LYS A 86 10.59 7.42 11.91
C LYS A 86 11.10 7.38 10.48
N ALA A 87 11.84 8.42 10.06
CA ALA A 87 12.41 8.49 8.72
C ALA A 87 13.28 7.25 8.38
N SER A 88 14.03 6.72 9.36
CA SER A 88 14.81 5.50 9.18
C SER A 88 13.98 4.25 8.94
N SER A 89 12.82 4.12 9.59
CA SER A 89 11.88 3.01 9.35
C SER A 89 11.29 3.07 7.94
N VAL A 90 10.91 4.27 7.48
CA VAL A 90 10.42 4.45 6.12
C VAL A 90 11.50 4.14 5.09
N ALA A 91 12.73 4.61 5.31
CA ALA A 91 13.86 4.31 4.44
C ALA A 91 14.12 2.80 4.33
N GLN A 92 14.05 2.05 5.43
CA GLN A 92 14.19 0.59 5.41
C GLN A 92 13.13 -0.10 4.54
N VAL A 93 11.86 0.34 4.63
CA VAL A 93 10.78 -0.18 3.79
C VAL A 93 11.06 0.12 2.31
N VAL A 94 11.40 1.38 1.99
CA VAL A 94 11.72 1.79 0.61
C VAL A 94 12.89 0.97 0.04
N THR A 95 13.96 0.77 0.82
CA THR A 95 15.09 -0.06 0.41
C THR A 95 14.66 -1.50 0.13
N SER A 96 13.89 -2.13 1.02
CA SER A 96 13.37 -3.49 0.80
C SER A 96 12.51 -3.60 -0.46
N LEU A 97 11.64 -2.61 -0.71
CA LEU A 97 10.83 -2.59 -1.94
C LEU A 97 11.71 -2.40 -3.18
N GLN A 98 12.75 -1.57 -3.12
CA GLN A 98 13.67 -1.31 -4.22
C GLN A 98 14.51 -2.56 -4.56
N GLU A 99 15.08 -3.22 -3.55
CA GLU A 99 15.89 -4.44 -3.70
C GLU A 99 15.10 -5.61 -4.29
N ARG A 100 13.81 -5.69 -3.97
CA ARG A 100 12.91 -6.73 -4.47
C ARG A 100 12.16 -6.33 -5.75
N GLY A 101 12.51 -5.19 -6.36
CA GLY A 101 11.91 -4.73 -7.63
C GLY A 101 10.46 -4.22 -7.52
N ALA A 102 9.94 -4.02 -6.31
CA ALA A 102 8.56 -3.59 -6.09
C ALA A 102 8.33 -2.08 -6.23
N MET A 103 9.40 -1.28 -6.24
CA MET A 103 9.30 0.18 -6.45
C MET A 103 8.81 0.57 -7.85
N GLU A 104 8.83 -0.35 -8.83
CA GLU A 104 8.33 -0.07 -10.19
C GLU A 104 6.80 0.13 -10.24
N TYR A 105 6.07 -0.47 -9.30
CA TYR A 105 4.60 -0.39 -9.22
C TYR A 105 4.11 0.15 -7.88
N THR A 106 5.00 0.68 -7.04
CA THR A 106 4.67 1.19 -5.70
C THR A 106 4.99 2.67 -5.56
N ILE A 107 4.00 3.44 -5.11
CA ILE A 107 4.16 4.83 -4.71
C ILE A 107 4.29 4.87 -3.18
N VAL A 108 5.33 5.55 -2.68
CA VAL A 108 5.51 5.77 -1.23
C VAL A 108 5.23 7.23 -0.91
N VAL A 109 4.21 7.46 -0.07
CA VAL A 109 3.90 8.78 0.50
C VAL A 109 4.37 8.75 1.96
N ALA A 110 5.18 9.73 2.35
CA ALA A 110 5.76 9.76 3.68
C ALA A 110 5.54 11.12 4.35
N GLU A 111 4.87 11.09 5.48
CA GLU A 111 4.83 12.12 6.51
C GLU A 111 5.55 11.50 7.72
N THR A 112 6.75 12.00 8.01
CA THR A 112 7.61 11.44 9.08
C THR A 112 7.36 12.17 10.37
N ALA A 113 7.59 11.53 11.53
CA ALA A 113 7.32 12.11 12.85
C ALA A 113 7.92 13.50 13.14
N ASP A 114 8.96 13.89 12.42
CA ASP A 114 9.61 15.20 12.53
C ASP A 114 9.06 16.26 11.53
N SER A 115 8.06 15.91 10.72
CA SER A 115 7.42 16.81 9.75
C SER A 115 6.32 17.66 10.42
N PRO A 116 6.11 18.92 9.98
CA PRO A 116 5.07 19.79 10.52
C PRO A 116 3.63 19.33 10.22
#